data_AF-A0A285X3K0-F1
#
_entry.id   AF-A0A285X3K0-F1
#
_cell.length_a   1.000
_cell.length_b   1.000
_cell.length_c   1.000
_cell.angle_alpha   90.00
_cell.angle_beta   90.00
_cell.angle_gamma   90.00
#
_symmetry.space_group_name_H-M   'P 1'
#
loop_
_entity.id
_entity.type
_entity.pdbx_description
1 polymer ?
#
loop_
_entity_poly.entity_id
_entity_poly.type
_entity_poly.pdbx_seq_one_letter_code
_entity_poly.pdbx_strand_id
1 'polypeptide(L)'
;MKKDVRNERWRRMFFMAALAFVLWMLPQQASAHCDSYDGPVIKDAMAALEAKDVTPVLKWIEPQHEEEITSLFKKTVKFKNADPEIYELLEKHFFETLVRLHREGEGAPYTGLKPAGSTSKIIQMTDAALHEEEPEPLISALKSHLEKVVREKYEKVERLKNDKDASPAAGRKFVTAYVDYTHTIEALHELMTHSDDPHPAHK
;
A
#
# COMPACT_ATOMS: atom_id res chain seq x y z
N MET A 1 -8.98 10.35 49.96
CA MET A 1 -7.76 10.22 49.12
C MET A 1 -8.14 10.49 47.66
N LYS A 2 -8.11 11.74 47.21
CA LYS A 2 -8.42 12.12 45.82
C LYS A 2 -7.18 11.85 44.98
N LYS A 3 -7.17 10.76 44.20
CA LYS A 3 -6.09 10.53 43.23
C LYS A 3 -6.05 11.72 42.28
N ASP A 4 -4.84 12.23 42.03
CA ASP A 4 -4.62 13.45 41.25
C ASP A 4 -4.96 13.21 39.77
N VAL A 5 -6.25 13.34 39.45
CA VAL A 5 -6.85 13.08 38.12
C VAL A 5 -6.14 13.86 37.01
N ARG A 6 -5.54 15.00 37.35
CA ARG A 6 -4.77 15.84 36.43
C ARG A 6 -3.51 15.11 35.97
N ASN A 7 -2.75 14.48 36.87
CA ASN A 7 -1.53 13.74 36.52
C ASN A 7 -1.83 12.49 35.66
N GLU A 8 -2.99 11.86 35.86
CA GLU A 8 -3.43 10.77 34.98
C GLU A 8 -3.80 11.24 33.57
N ARG A 9 -4.45 12.39 33.42
CA ARG A 9 -4.79 12.95 32.08
C ARG A 9 -3.53 13.31 31.29
N TRP A 10 -2.54 13.93 31.93
CA TRP A 10 -1.27 14.27 31.30
C TRP A 10 -0.44 13.03 30.92
N ARG A 11 -0.39 12.01 31.79
CA ARG A 11 0.25 10.72 31.44
C ARG A 11 -0.43 10.04 30.25
N ARG A 12 -1.75 10.06 30.17
CA ARG A 12 -2.49 9.50 29.03
C ARG A 12 -2.25 10.27 27.74
N MET A 13 -2.23 11.61 27.79
CA MET A 13 -1.91 12.44 26.62
C MET A 13 -0.48 12.19 26.14
N PHE A 14 0.49 12.10 27.05
CA PHE A 14 1.87 11.81 26.71
C PHE A 14 2.04 10.40 26.12
N PHE A 15 1.36 9.40 26.69
CA PHE A 15 1.32 8.05 26.12
C PHE A 15 0.68 8.01 24.73
N MET A 16 -0.42 8.72 24.51
CA MET A 16 -1.09 8.79 23.20
C MET A 16 -0.21 9.48 22.16
N ALA A 17 0.46 10.57 22.53
CA ALA A 17 1.41 11.27 21.66
C ALA A 17 2.64 10.42 21.34
N ALA A 18 3.20 9.72 22.33
CA ALA A 18 4.32 8.80 22.12
C ALA A 18 3.92 7.60 21.26
N LEU A 19 2.71 7.06 21.45
CA LEU A 19 2.19 5.96 20.63
C LEU A 19 1.95 6.41 19.17
N ALA A 20 1.38 7.60 18.97
CA ALA A 20 1.20 8.18 17.65
C ALA A 20 2.55 8.43 16.94
N PHE A 21 3.56 8.91 17.68
CA PHE A 21 4.92 9.10 17.17
C PHE A 21 5.59 7.76 16.79
N VAL A 22 5.41 6.72 17.60
CA VAL A 22 5.91 5.37 17.29
C VAL A 22 5.20 4.77 16.08
N LEU A 23 3.86 4.93 15.97
CA LEU A 23 3.08 4.48 14.81
C LEU A 23 3.48 5.23 13.52
N TRP A 24 3.85 6.52 13.62
CA TRP A 24 4.37 7.29 12.49
C TRP A 24 5.78 6.85 12.07
N MET A 25 6.58 6.36 13.02
CA MET A 25 7.92 5.80 12.78
C MET A 25 7.90 4.33 12.30
N LEU A 26 6.76 3.65 12.33
CA LEU A 26 6.68 2.32 11.74
C LEU A 26 6.87 2.46 10.23
N PRO A 27 7.69 1.59 9.60
CA PRO A 27 7.80 1.58 8.16
C PRO A 27 6.40 1.36 7.59
N GLN A 28 5.84 2.40 6.97
CA GLN A 28 4.70 2.21 6.09
C GLN A 28 5.16 1.15 5.11
N GLN A 29 4.44 0.03 5.02
CA GLN A 29 4.79 -1.02 4.05
C GLN A 29 4.88 -0.30 2.71
N ALA A 30 6.12 -0.07 2.26
CA ALA A 30 6.40 0.44 0.94
C ALA A 30 5.60 -0.47 0.02
N SER A 31 4.77 0.13 -0.82
CA SER A 31 3.90 -0.62 -1.71
C SER A 31 4.76 -1.65 -2.42
N ALA A 32 4.61 -2.93 -2.03
CA ALA A 32 5.39 -4.04 -2.56
C ALA A 32 5.19 -4.16 -4.09
N HIS A 33 4.16 -3.48 -4.60
CA HIS A 33 3.73 -3.50 -5.97
C HIS A 33 4.77 -2.94 -6.95
N CYS A 34 5.36 -1.78 -6.69
CA CYS A 34 6.29 -1.16 -7.64
C CYS A 34 7.73 -1.68 -7.51
N ASP A 35 8.07 -2.32 -6.39
CA ASP A 35 9.42 -2.84 -6.10
C ASP A 35 9.51 -4.38 -6.13
N SER A 36 8.43 -5.11 -6.43
CA SER A 36 8.45 -6.56 -6.59
C SER A 36 8.78 -7.03 -8.01
N TYR A 37 9.31 -8.25 -8.10
CA TYR A 37 9.57 -8.94 -9.37
C TYR A 37 8.32 -9.19 -10.23
N ASP A 38 7.13 -9.26 -9.62
CA ASP A 38 5.84 -9.36 -10.33
C ASP A 38 5.13 -8.01 -10.49
N GLY A 39 5.78 -6.92 -10.07
CA GLY A 39 5.34 -5.54 -10.17
C GLY A 39 5.45 -4.96 -11.59
N PRO A 40 4.72 -3.87 -11.88
CA PRO A 40 4.65 -3.32 -13.23
C PRO A 40 5.98 -2.73 -13.69
N VAL A 41 6.76 -2.11 -12.78
CA VAL A 41 8.09 -1.54 -13.09
C VAL A 41 9.05 -2.63 -13.60
N ILE A 42 9.13 -3.76 -12.89
CA ILE A 42 10.04 -4.85 -13.26
C ILE A 42 9.51 -5.63 -14.46
N LYS A 43 8.18 -5.81 -14.60
CA LYS A 43 7.60 -6.41 -15.81
C LYS A 43 7.96 -5.63 -17.07
N ASP A 44 7.85 -4.30 -17.03
CA ASP A 44 8.26 -3.46 -18.16
C ASP A 44 9.77 -3.51 -18.39
N ALA A 45 10.58 -3.57 -17.32
CA ALA A 45 12.03 -3.73 -17.41
C ALA A 45 12.43 -5.05 -18.07
N MET A 46 11.80 -6.16 -17.71
CA MET A 46 12.01 -7.47 -18.32
C MET A 46 11.61 -7.46 -19.80
N ALA A 47 10.43 -6.94 -20.12
CA ALA A 47 9.95 -6.83 -21.50
C ALA A 47 10.89 -5.95 -22.35
N ALA A 48 11.37 -4.84 -21.79
CA ALA A 48 12.34 -3.96 -22.42
C ALA A 48 13.68 -4.67 -22.70
N LEU A 49 14.24 -5.40 -21.73
CA LEU A 49 15.48 -6.17 -21.90
C LEU A 49 15.33 -7.29 -22.95
N GLU A 50 14.15 -7.91 -23.05
CA GLU A 50 13.82 -8.85 -24.13
C GLU A 50 13.76 -8.18 -25.50
N ALA A 51 13.02 -7.07 -25.60
CA ALA A 51 12.85 -6.31 -26.84
C ALA A 51 14.10 -5.52 -27.26
N LYS A 52 15.08 -5.35 -26.35
CA LYS A 52 16.23 -4.43 -26.49
C LYS A 52 15.81 -2.98 -26.75
N ASP A 53 14.68 -2.59 -26.18
CA ASP A 53 14.11 -1.25 -26.28
C ASP A 53 13.89 -0.68 -24.88
N VAL A 54 14.60 0.41 -24.54
CA VAL A 54 14.53 1.04 -23.22
C VAL A 54 13.27 1.88 -23.03
N THR A 55 12.59 2.25 -24.12
CA THR A 55 11.49 3.22 -24.12
C THR A 55 10.38 2.92 -23.09
N PRO A 56 9.91 1.66 -22.92
CA PRO A 56 8.88 1.36 -21.93
C PRO A 56 9.28 1.59 -20.47
N VAL A 57 10.58 1.62 -20.19
CA VAL A 57 11.14 1.78 -18.84
C VAL A 57 11.19 3.24 -18.41
N LEU A 58 11.43 4.16 -19.35
CA LEU A 58 11.68 5.58 -19.03
C LEU A 58 10.46 6.28 -18.41
N LYS A 59 9.25 5.77 -18.63
CA LYS A 59 8.01 6.31 -18.02
C LYS A 59 7.95 6.14 -16.49
N TRP A 60 8.79 5.28 -15.91
CA TRP A 60 8.78 4.98 -14.48
C TRP A 60 9.69 5.88 -13.64
N ILE A 61 10.46 6.77 -14.27
CA ILE A 61 11.48 7.59 -13.60
C ILE A 61 11.34 9.05 -14.01
N GLU A 62 11.89 9.94 -13.20
CA GLU A 62 11.99 11.35 -13.55
C GLU A 62 12.94 11.58 -14.74
N PRO A 63 12.70 12.59 -15.60
CA PRO A 63 13.50 12.85 -16.81
C PRO A 63 15.00 12.99 -16.55
N GLN A 64 15.38 13.54 -15.39
CA GLN A 64 16.79 13.71 -14.99
C GLN A 64 17.56 12.39 -14.83
N HIS A 65 16.87 11.26 -14.69
CA HIS A 65 17.46 9.94 -14.50
C HIS A 65 17.50 9.09 -15.79
N GLU A 66 16.94 9.59 -16.90
CA GLU A 66 16.85 8.84 -18.15
C GLU A 66 18.22 8.44 -18.71
N GLU A 67 19.23 9.31 -18.60
CA GLU A 67 20.57 9.02 -19.10
C GLU A 67 21.26 7.89 -18.31
N GLU A 68 21.12 7.88 -16.97
CA GLU A 68 21.64 6.83 -16.10
C GLU A 68 21.03 5.47 -16.46
N ILE A 69 19.70 5.42 -16.56
CA ILE A 69 18.95 4.20 -16.88
C ILE A 69 19.24 3.73 -18.30
N THR A 70 19.29 4.63 -19.28
CA THR A 70 19.63 4.28 -20.67
C THR A 70 21.05 3.72 -20.79
N SER A 71 22.01 4.29 -20.08
CA SER A 71 23.40 3.82 -20.07
C SER A 71 23.50 2.43 -19.44
N LEU A 72 22.84 2.21 -18.31
CA LEU A 72 22.83 0.92 -17.63
C LEU A 72 22.12 -0.16 -18.46
N PHE A 73 20.96 0.17 -19.03
CA PHE A 73 20.21 -0.73 -19.92
C PHE A 73 21.05 -1.22 -21.09
N LYS A 74 21.75 -0.31 -21.78
CA LYS A 74 22.65 -0.67 -22.90
C LYS A 74 23.76 -1.63 -22.46
N LYS A 75 24.31 -1.46 -21.25
CA LYS A 75 25.29 -2.39 -20.68
C LYS A 75 24.64 -3.74 -20.42
N THR A 76 23.50 -3.80 -19.75
CA THR A 76 22.80 -5.07 -19.44
C THR A 76 22.48 -5.85 -20.72
N VAL A 77 21.90 -5.19 -21.75
CA VAL A 77 21.61 -5.82 -23.04
C VAL A 77 22.86 -6.36 -23.74
N LYS A 78 23.98 -5.62 -23.69
CA LYS A 78 25.25 -6.03 -24.31
C LYS A 78 25.76 -7.36 -23.75
N PHE A 79 25.55 -7.62 -22.46
CA PHE A 79 26.03 -8.82 -21.79
C PHE A 79 25.00 -9.96 -21.74
N LYS A 80 23.83 -9.81 -22.38
CA LYS A 80 22.75 -10.81 -22.37
C LYS A 80 23.17 -12.22 -22.82
N ASN A 81 24.06 -12.30 -23.81
CA ASN A 81 24.54 -13.57 -24.36
C ASN A 81 25.95 -13.95 -23.83
N ALA A 82 26.40 -13.29 -22.76
CA ALA A 82 27.68 -13.60 -22.13
C ALA A 82 27.51 -14.74 -21.10
N ASP A 83 28.26 -14.70 -20.01
CA ASP A 83 28.12 -15.63 -18.90
C ASP A 83 26.79 -15.41 -18.16
N PRO A 84 25.99 -16.48 -17.90
CA PRO A 84 24.69 -16.36 -17.23
C PRO A 84 24.74 -15.76 -15.83
N GLU A 85 25.76 -16.07 -15.02
CA GLU A 85 25.89 -15.54 -13.66
C GLU A 85 26.21 -14.04 -13.70
N ILE A 86 27.05 -13.62 -14.66
CA ILE A 86 27.36 -12.21 -14.88
C ILE A 86 26.10 -11.46 -15.35
N TYR A 87 25.31 -12.05 -16.25
CA TYR A 87 24.08 -11.41 -16.72
C TYR A 87 23.05 -11.26 -15.60
N GLU A 88 22.86 -12.28 -14.76
CA GLU A 88 21.95 -12.21 -13.62
C GLU A 88 22.32 -11.07 -12.66
N LEU A 89 23.62 -10.86 -12.40
CA LEU A 89 24.09 -9.75 -11.58
C LEU A 89 23.79 -8.38 -12.23
N LEU A 90 23.99 -8.24 -13.54
CA LEU A 90 23.73 -7.00 -14.27
C LEU A 90 22.23 -6.70 -14.40
N GLU A 91 21.43 -7.73 -14.64
CA GLU A 91 19.97 -7.64 -14.69
C GLU A 91 19.40 -7.23 -13.34
N LYS A 92 19.83 -7.89 -12.27
CA LYS A 92 19.44 -7.51 -10.91
C LYS A 92 19.87 -6.08 -10.59
N HIS A 93 21.10 -5.69 -10.89
CA HIS A 93 21.58 -4.33 -10.66
C HIS A 93 20.77 -3.28 -11.45
N PHE A 94 20.36 -3.60 -12.67
CA PHE A 94 19.46 -2.76 -13.46
C PHE A 94 18.09 -2.60 -12.79
N PHE A 95 17.47 -3.69 -12.34
CA PHE A 95 16.19 -3.63 -11.63
C PHE A 95 16.29 -2.85 -10.31
N GLU A 96 17.34 -3.09 -9.51
CA GLU A 96 17.57 -2.36 -8.26
C GLU A 96 17.70 -0.85 -8.51
N THR A 97 18.43 -0.47 -9.56
CA THR A 97 18.64 0.95 -9.91
C THR A 97 17.36 1.60 -10.40
N LEU A 98 16.63 0.94 -11.30
CA LEU A 98 15.36 1.42 -11.82
C LEU A 98 14.33 1.62 -10.69
N VAL A 99 14.14 0.60 -9.86
CA VAL A 99 13.18 0.67 -8.74
C VAL A 99 13.62 1.73 -7.74
N ARG A 100 14.91 1.86 -7.43
CA ARG A 100 15.39 2.91 -6.53
C ARG A 100 15.02 4.31 -7.03
N LEU A 101 15.25 4.58 -8.32
CA LEU A 101 14.98 5.88 -8.94
C LEU A 101 13.47 6.15 -9.09
N HIS A 102 12.68 5.13 -9.40
CA HIS A 102 11.23 5.23 -9.38
C HIS A 102 10.70 5.62 -7.98
N ARG A 103 11.17 4.92 -6.93
CA ARG A 103 10.80 5.19 -5.53
C ARG A 103 11.24 6.58 -5.08
N GLU A 104 12.41 7.03 -5.53
CA GLU A 104 12.91 8.39 -5.30
C GLU A 104 11.95 9.46 -5.88
N GLY A 105 11.43 9.25 -7.10
CA GLY A 105 10.40 10.10 -7.71
C GLY A 105 9.09 10.13 -6.91
N GLU A 106 8.71 9.01 -6.30
CA GLU A 106 7.55 8.93 -5.39
C GLU A 106 7.82 9.57 -4.00
N GLY A 107 9.03 10.09 -3.75
CA GLY A 107 9.45 10.61 -2.45
C GLY A 107 9.57 9.51 -1.38
N ALA A 108 9.75 8.26 -1.78
CA ALA A 108 9.67 7.11 -0.92
C ALA A 108 11.01 6.33 -0.85
N PRO A 109 11.38 5.75 0.30
CA PRO A 109 12.65 5.07 0.42
C PRO A 109 12.68 3.75 -0.37
N TYR A 110 13.84 3.45 -0.94
CA TYR A 110 14.15 2.13 -1.49
C TYR A 110 14.55 1.16 -0.37
N THR A 111 13.90 0.01 -0.31
CA THR A 111 14.13 -1.00 0.75
C THR A 111 14.46 -2.39 0.19
N GLY A 112 15.05 -2.44 -1.01
CA GLY A 112 15.36 -3.67 -1.72
C GLY A 112 14.20 -4.17 -2.58
N LEU A 113 14.53 -4.96 -3.62
CA LEU A 113 13.55 -5.65 -4.45
C LEU A 113 12.74 -6.65 -3.62
N LYS A 114 11.44 -6.73 -3.86
CA LYS A 114 10.54 -7.65 -3.17
C LYS A 114 10.35 -8.94 -3.98
N PRO A 115 10.20 -10.09 -3.30
CA PRO A 115 9.92 -11.34 -4.00
C PRO A 115 8.58 -11.24 -4.73
N ALA A 116 8.44 -11.98 -5.83
CA ALA A 116 7.16 -12.16 -6.49
C ALA A 116 6.10 -12.71 -5.51
N GLY A 117 4.85 -12.30 -5.67
CA GLY A 117 3.74 -12.67 -4.80
C GLY A 117 3.64 -11.85 -3.51
N SER A 118 4.47 -10.81 -3.34
CA SER A 118 4.39 -9.88 -2.20
C SER A 118 3.33 -8.78 -2.39
N THR A 119 2.87 -8.56 -3.63
CA THR A 119 1.79 -7.63 -3.97
C THR A 119 0.46 -8.10 -3.40
N SER A 120 -0.30 -7.20 -2.74
CA SER A 120 -1.61 -7.54 -2.19
C SER A 120 -2.63 -7.93 -3.29
N LYS A 121 -3.58 -8.80 -2.95
CA LYS A 121 -4.52 -9.35 -3.94
C LYS A 121 -5.37 -8.28 -4.62
N ILE A 122 -5.79 -7.24 -3.90
CA ILE A 122 -6.63 -6.17 -4.45
C ILE A 122 -5.86 -5.35 -5.50
N ILE A 123 -4.56 -5.15 -5.31
CA ILE A 123 -3.71 -4.46 -6.29
C ILE A 123 -3.47 -5.35 -7.51
N GLN A 124 -3.26 -6.66 -7.34
CA GLN A 124 -3.19 -7.58 -8.48
C GLN A 124 -4.49 -7.55 -9.32
N MET A 125 -5.66 -7.46 -8.67
CA MET A 125 -6.94 -7.31 -9.36
C MET A 125 -7.10 -5.94 -10.03
N THR A 126 -6.45 -4.91 -9.49
CA THR A 126 -6.42 -3.57 -10.09
C THR A 126 -5.60 -3.58 -11.37
N ASP A 127 -4.41 -4.18 -11.36
CA ASP A 127 -3.59 -4.37 -12.56
C ASP A 127 -4.32 -5.19 -13.62
N ALA A 128 -4.96 -6.30 -13.21
CA ALA A 128 -5.72 -7.15 -14.12
C ALA A 128 -6.87 -6.36 -14.78
N ALA A 129 -7.62 -5.59 -14.00
CA ALA A 129 -8.71 -4.75 -14.52
C ALA A 129 -8.21 -3.72 -15.55
N LEU A 130 -7.03 -3.14 -15.35
CA LEU A 130 -6.43 -2.19 -16.30
C LEU A 130 -5.88 -2.88 -17.55
N HIS A 131 -5.25 -4.05 -17.38
CA HIS A 131 -4.64 -4.80 -18.47
C HIS A 131 -5.67 -5.48 -19.37
N GLU A 132 -6.70 -6.06 -18.77
CA GLU A 132 -7.79 -6.79 -19.45
C GLU A 132 -8.92 -5.83 -19.89
N GLU A 133 -8.89 -4.58 -19.44
CA GLU A 133 -9.95 -3.59 -19.62
C GLU A 133 -11.32 -4.07 -19.04
N GLU A 134 -11.26 -4.96 -18.04
CA GLU A 134 -12.42 -5.56 -17.37
C GLU A 134 -12.47 -5.20 -15.87
N PRO A 135 -13.17 -4.12 -15.48
CA PRO A 135 -13.19 -3.67 -14.08
C PRO A 135 -14.15 -4.48 -13.17
N GLU A 136 -15.08 -5.23 -13.74
CA GLU A 136 -16.16 -5.89 -12.97
C GLU A 136 -15.68 -6.89 -11.90
N PRO A 137 -14.68 -7.76 -12.16
CA PRO A 137 -14.16 -8.65 -11.11
C PRO A 137 -13.60 -7.89 -9.90
N LEU A 138 -12.86 -6.80 -10.14
CA LEU A 138 -12.33 -5.91 -9.10
C LEU A 138 -13.46 -5.26 -8.31
N ILE A 139 -14.42 -4.64 -9.01
CA ILE A 139 -15.55 -3.95 -8.39
C ILE A 139 -16.38 -4.91 -7.53
N SER A 140 -16.65 -6.11 -8.04
CA SER A 140 -17.41 -7.14 -7.33
C SER A 140 -16.72 -7.62 -6.05
N ALA A 141 -15.41 -7.88 -6.12
CA ALA A 141 -14.63 -8.28 -4.96
C ALA A 141 -14.58 -7.18 -3.90
N LEU A 142 -14.40 -5.92 -4.31
CA LEU A 142 -14.39 -4.78 -3.41
C LEU A 142 -15.74 -4.60 -2.72
N LYS A 143 -16.86 -4.63 -3.48
CA LYS A 143 -18.22 -4.55 -2.94
C LYS A 143 -18.49 -5.65 -1.92
N SER A 144 -18.16 -6.89 -2.26
CA SER A 144 -18.36 -8.05 -1.39
C SER A 144 -17.55 -7.94 -0.10
N HIS A 145 -16.31 -7.44 -0.18
CA HIS A 145 -15.47 -7.22 1.00
C HIS A 145 -16.05 -6.13 1.92
N LEU A 146 -16.46 -4.99 1.34
CA LEU A 146 -17.09 -3.89 2.08
C LEU A 146 -18.38 -4.34 2.77
N GLU A 147 -19.25 -5.02 2.03
CA GLU A 147 -20.51 -5.53 2.56
C GLU A 147 -20.26 -6.46 3.75
N LYS A 148 -19.32 -7.40 3.61
CA LYS A 148 -18.96 -8.32 4.68
C LYS A 148 -18.50 -7.57 5.94
N VAL A 149 -17.57 -6.63 5.80
CA VAL A 149 -17.04 -5.86 6.95
C VAL A 149 -18.14 -5.07 7.65
N VAL A 150 -18.98 -4.38 6.88
CA VAL A 150 -20.10 -3.58 7.41
C VAL A 150 -21.12 -4.46 8.12
N ARG A 151 -21.50 -5.58 7.49
CA ARG A 151 -22.49 -6.53 8.02
C ARG A 151 -22.01 -7.19 9.31
N GLU A 152 -20.78 -7.71 9.34
CA GLU A 152 -20.22 -8.38 10.52
C GLU A 152 -20.18 -7.44 11.74
N LYS A 153 -19.80 -6.17 11.54
CA LYS A 153 -19.77 -5.16 12.61
C LYS A 153 -21.19 -4.80 13.07
N TYR A 154 -22.12 -4.62 12.15
CA TYR A 154 -23.53 -4.35 12.49
C TYR A 154 -24.13 -5.49 13.32
N GLU A 155 -23.98 -6.74 12.87
CA GLU A 155 -24.51 -7.92 13.57
C GLU A 155 -23.90 -8.06 14.98
N LYS A 156 -22.64 -7.67 15.17
CA LYS A 156 -22.01 -7.65 16.49
C LYS A 156 -22.67 -6.62 17.42
N VAL A 157 -23.01 -5.44 16.92
CA VAL A 157 -23.78 -4.43 17.68
C VAL A 157 -25.15 -4.96 18.03
N GLU A 158 -25.85 -5.56 17.06
CA GLU A 158 -27.19 -6.12 17.23
C GLU A 158 -27.22 -7.22 18.30
N ARG A 159 -26.30 -8.19 18.25
CA ARG A 159 -26.21 -9.27 19.25
C ARG A 159 -26.04 -8.75 20.68
N LEU A 160 -25.29 -7.68 20.87
CA LEU A 160 -25.00 -7.10 22.19
C LEU A 160 -26.09 -6.13 22.67
N LYS A 161 -27.01 -5.72 21.79
CA LYS A 161 -27.99 -4.66 22.06
C LYS A 161 -28.96 -5.04 23.18
N ASN A 162 -29.41 -6.29 23.23
CA ASN A 162 -30.43 -6.74 24.19
C ASN A 162 -29.89 -6.80 25.63
N ASP A 163 -28.61 -7.12 25.81
CA ASP A 163 -27.99 -7.28 27.13
C ASP A 163 -27.26 -6.01 27.62
N LYS A 164 -27.25 -4.94 26.81
CA LYS A 164 -26.39 -3.76 27.05
C LYS A 164 -26.64 -3.08 28.41
N ASP A 165 -27.85 -3.19 28.95
CA ASP A 165 -28.24 -2.56 30.21
C ASP A 165 -28.24 -3.54 31.40
N ALA A 166 -27.90 -4.82 31.18
CA ALA A 166 -27.91 -5.85 32.22
C ALA A 166 -26.78 -5.68 33.27
N SER A 167 -25.65 -5.06 32.87
CA SER A 167 -24.57 -4.68 33.78
C SER A 167 -23.61 -3.67 33.13
N PRO A 168 -22.79 -2.95 33.91
CA PRO A 168 -21.75 -2.09 33.35
C PRO A 168 -20.76 -2.82 32.43
N ALA A 169 -20.49 -4.11 32.68
CA ALA A 169 -19.61 -4.92 31.83
C ALA A 169 -20.25 -5.24 30.47
N ALA A 170 -21.54 -5.60 30.46
CA ALA A 170 -22.29 -5.82 29.23
C ALA A 170 -22.43 -4.52 28.41
N GLY A 171 -22.73 -3.41 29.07
CA GLY A 171 -22.78 -2.09 28.44
C GLY A 171 -21.46 -1.67 27.80
N ARG A 172 -20.31 -1.94 28.45
CA ARG A 172 -18.99 -1.66 27.87
C ARG A 172 -18.72 -2.50 26.60
N LYS A 173 -19.12 -3.77 26.57
CA LYS A 173 -18.99 -4.60 25.36
C LYS A 173 -19.82 -4.04 24.21
N PHE A 174 -21.07 -3.65 24.49
CA PHE A 174 -21.94 -3.00 23.51
C PHE A 174 -21.32 -1.69 22.98
N VAL A 175 -20.88 -0.80 23.87
CA VAL A 175 -20.26 0.48 23.48
C VAL A 175 -19.02 0.25 22.61
N THR A 176 -18.14 -0.70 22.94
CA THR A 176 -16.98 -1.02 22.09
C THR A 176 -17.40 -1.46 20.69
N ALA A 177 -18.41 -2.33 20.56
CA ALA A 177 -18.90 -2.74 19.24
C ALA A 177 -19.58 -1.59 18.48
N TYR A 178 -20.37 -0.76 19.18
CA TYR A 178 -21.05 0.39 18.62
C TYR A 178 -20.08 1.43 18.06
N VAL A 179 -19.05 1.79 18.85
CA VAL A 179 -18.01 2.74 18.43
C VAL A 179 -17.21 2.18 17.25
N ASP A 180 -16.82 0.90 17.29
CA ASP A 180 -16.11 0.26 16.19
C ASP A 180 -16.92 0.27 14.88
N TYR A 181 -18.21 -0.05 14.95
CA TYR A 181 -19.10 0.01 13.79
C TYR A 181 -19.25 1.44 13.26
N THR A 182 -19.59 2.40 14.12
CA THR A 182 -19.86 3.80 13.71
C THR A 182 -18.63 4.48 13.14
N HIS A 183 -17.44 4.33 13.75
CA HIS A 183 -16.20 4.84 13.18
C HIS A 183 -15.84 4.18 11.85
N THR A 184 -16.17 2.88 11.65
CA THR A 184 -15.96 2.23 10.36
C THR A 184 -16.85 2.86 9.28
N ILE A 185 -18.13 3.12 9.58
CA ILE A 185 -19.05 3.77 8.64
C ILE A 185 -18.64 5.20 8.33
N GLU A 186 -18.25 5.97 9.35
CA GLU A 186 -17.75 7.33 9.19
C GLU A 186 -16.52 7.36 8.29
N ALA A 187 -15.50 6.53 8.56
CA ALA A 187 -14.30 6.44 7.73
C ALA A 187 -14.59 6.02 6.28
N LEU A 188 -15.52 5.07 6.06
CA LEU A 188 -15.92 4.67 4.70
C LEU A 188 -16.66 5.81 3.98
N HIS A 189 -17.55 6.53 4.67
CA HIS A 189 -18.27 7.66 4.11
C HIS A 189 -17.31 8.81 3.75
N GLU A 190 -16.41 9.19 4.66
CA GLU A 190 -15.40 10.23 4.42
C GLU A 190 -14.51 9.88 3.23
N LEU A 191 -14.04 8.63 3.12
CA LEU A 191 -13.23 8.19 1.98
C LEU A 191 -13.98 8.33 0.63
N MET A 192 -15.29 8.11 0.63
CA MET A 192 -16.13 8.19 -0.57
C MET A 192 -16.63 9.60 -0.89
N THR A 193 -16.62 10.52 0.06
CA THR A 193 -17.05 11.92 -0.16
C THR A 193 -15.89 12.88 -0.35
N HIS A 194 -14.69 12.53 0.12
CA HIS A 194 -13.47 13.29 -0.17
C HIS A 194 -12.96 13.09 -1.61
N SER A 195 -13.47 12.12 -2.37
CA SER A 195 -13.17 11.97 -3.80
C SER A 195 -13.78 13.05 -4.70
N ASP A 196 -14.62 13.95 -4.17
CA ASP A 196 -15.15 15.13 -4.89
C ASP A 196 -14.25 16.38 -4.80
N ASP A 197 -13.13 16.32 -4.08
CA ASP A 197 -12.12 17.38 -4.02
C ASP A 197 -10.88 16.92 -4.81
N PRO A 198 -10.45 17.63 -5.88
CA PRO A 198 -9.38 17.14 -6.74
C PRO A 198 -8.06 17.09 -5.97
N HIS A 199 -7.58 15.87 -5.69
CA HIS A 199 -6.20 15.67 -5.28
C HIS A 199 -5.26 16.29 -6.34
N PRO A 200 -4.19 16.98 -5.93
CA PRO A 200 -3.19 17.44 -6.87
C PRO A 200 -2.54 16.21 -7.49
N ALA A 201 -2.67 16.06 -8.81
CA ALA A 201 -1.84 15.16 -9.57
C ALA A 201 -0.37 15.37 -9.13
N HIS A 202 0.29 14.30 -8.71
CA HIS A 202 1.72 14.32 -8.50
C HIS A 202 2.36 14.80 -9.81
N LYS A 203 3.08 15.91 -9.72
CA LYS A 203 3.84 16.52 -10.80
C LYS A 203 5.17 15.82 -10.95
#